data_AF-A0A7X4Y6Q6-F1
#
_entry.id   AF-A0A7X4Y6Q6-F1
#
_cell.length_a   1.000
_cell.length_b   1.000
_cell.length_c   1.000
_cell.angle_alpha   90.00
_cell.angle_beta   90.00
_cell.angle_gamma   90.00
#
_symmetry.space_group_name_H-M   'P 1'
#
loop_
_entity.id
_entity.type
_entity.pdbx_description
1 polymer ?
#
loop_
_entity_poly.entity_id
_entity_poly.type
_entity_poly.pdbx_seq_one_letter_code
_entity_poly.pdbx_strand_id
1 'polypeptide(L)'
;MHLKITGSLLASMLLSITGCAGGADDGQASGSLNAQEAAASQCVKKFEGITSCALGRAKVDAVADGLAVSNLTTQKDGVSSSFTQAVKWEQRVATRLGAQGGYQLSARDGDQVVSTLKVTPGREANTVNILPTFTGSPGGSAYRMNIYRGGVLQGSSPQPAGLMITFTNWRDFLRWAEMNHHFLNDFDIDGLSTGSAETNVGACVWRLDSEKNTFTVDINGKSVTGDSVEFIETVADGAYPYRHFTGIDTNAIAGEYTIRSESITQPTGLK
;
A
#
# COMPACT_ATOMS: atom_id res chain seq x y z
N MET A 1 -21.05 -24.60 57.98
CA MET A 1 -19.73 -24.17 57.46
C MET A 1 -19.87 -22.75 56.94
N HIS A 2 -19.35 -21.77 57.70
CA HIS A 2 -19.39 -20.35 57.36
C HIS A 2 -18.01 -19.94 56.86
N LEU A 3 -17.93 -19.42 55.63
CA LEU A 3 -16.76 -18.70 55.15
C LEU A 3 -17.15 -17.24 54.96
N LYS A 4 -16.68 -16.40 55.89
CA LYS A 4 -16.53 -14.96 55.72
C LYS A 4 -15.26 -14.75 54.88
N ILE A 5 -15.37 -14.06 53.76
CA ILE A 5 -14.20 -13.49 53.07
C ILE A 5 -14.39 -11.97 53.07
N THR A 6 -13.45 -11.36 53.78
CA THR A 6 -13.26 -9.94 54.05
C THR A 6 -12.78 -9.23 52.78
N GLY A 7 -13.24 -8.00 52.60
CA GLY A 7 -12.97 -7.20 51.41
C GLY A 7 -11.52 -6.76 51.25
N SER A 8 -11.21 -6.35 50.04
CA SER A 8 -10.07 -5.50 49.72
C SER A 8 -10.58 -4.44 48.73
N LEU A 9 -10.72 -3.23 49.23
CA LEU A 9 -10.93 -2.01 48.46
C LEU A 9 -9.65 -1.72 47.67
N LEU A 10 -9.72 -1.73 46.35
CA LEU A 10 -8.75 -1.03 45.51
C LEU A 10 -9.47 0.12 44.83
N ALA A 11 -9.29 1.28 45.42
CA ALA A 11 -9.48 2.57 44.77
C ALA A 11 -8.43 2.68 43.66
N SER A 12 -8.86 3.04 42.45
CA SER A 12 -7.97 3.53 41.42
C SER A 12 -8.66 4.69 40.74
N MET A 13 -7.95 5.82 40.81
CA MET A 13 -8.41 7.17 40.53
C MET A 13 -8.92 7.34 39.10
N LEU A 14 -10.09 7.97 39.02
CA LEU A 14 -10.58 8.67 37.84
C LEU A 14 -9.59 9.80 37.51
N LEU A 15 -8.81 9.64 36.45
CA LEU A 15 -8.14 10.76 35.79
C LEU A 15 -9.10 11.33 34.75
N SER A 16 -9.69 12.45 35.13
CA SER A 16 -10.54 13.32 34.33
C SER A 16 -9.75 13.86 33.15
N ILE A 17 -9.99 13.30 31.96
CA ILE A 17 -9.63 13.98 30.72
C ILE A 17 -10.68 15.08 30.54
N THR A 18 -10.24 16.33 30.61
CA THR A 18 -11.00 17.49 30.15
C THR A 18 -11.19 17.37 28.64
N GLY A 19 -12.25 16.67 28.24
CA GLY A 19 -12.78 16.67 26.88
C GLY A 19 -13.59 17.94 26.65
N CYS A 20 -13.20 18.73 25.65
CA CYS A 20 -14.05 19.77 25.11
C CYS A 20 -15.20 19.07 24.36
N ALA A 21 -16.43 19.49 24.69
CA ALA A 21 -17.66 18.88 24.22
C ALA A 21 -17.91 19.11 22.72
N GLY A 22 -18.50 18.09 22.09
CA GLY A 22 -19.06 18.12 20.75
C GLY A 22 -19.66 16.76 20.42
N GLY A 23 -20.75 16.40 21.10
CA GLY A 23 -21.47 15.17 20.84
C GLY A 23 -22.46 15.30 19.68
N ALA A 24 -22.52 14.24 18.87
CA ALA A 24 -23.74 13.73 18.27
C ALA A 24 -23.55 12.22 18.06
N ASP A 25 -24.52 11.45 18.53
CA ASP A 25 -24.62 10.01 18.37
C ASP A 25 -24.56 9.62 16.88
N ASP A 26 -23.75 8.61 16.57
CA ASP A 26 -24.12 7.61 15.57
C ASP A 26 -23.46 6.27 15.95
N GLY A 27 -24.30 5.37 16.44
CA GLY A 27 -23.98 3.97 16.63
C GLY A 27 -23.77 3.30 15.27
N GLN A 28 -22.55 3.36 14.77
CA GLN A 28 -22.03 2.41 13.80
C GLN A 28 -20.67 1.97 14.29
N ALA A 29 -20.54 0.66 14.53
CA ALA A 29 -19.26 0.00 14.73
C ALA A 29 -18.43 0.17 13.45
N SER A 30 -17.76 1.30 13.33
CA SER A 30 -16.58 1.44 12.49
C SER A 30 -15.58 0.44 13.06
N GLY A 31 -15.47 -0.69 12.38
CA GLY A 31 -14.42 -1.68 12.62
C GLY A 31 -13.09 -0.97 12.41
N SER A 32 -12.59 -0.38 13.49
CA SER A 32 -11.30 0.29 13.59
C SER A 32 -10.25 -0.64 13.01
N LEU A 33 -9.76 -0.31 11.82
CA LEU A 33 -8.60 -0.94 11.19
C LEU A 33 -7.29 -0.57 11.91
N ASN A 34 -7.34 -0.08 13.16
CA ASN A 34 -6.21 -0.01 14.07
C ASN A 34 -5.87 -1.41 14.62
N ALA A 35 -5.66 -2.38 13.74
CA ALA A 35 -5.00 -3.62 14.12
C ALA A 35 -3.54 -3.29 14.43
N GLN A 36 -3.27 -2.93 15.69
CA GLN A 36 -1.95 -2.62 16.29
C GLN A 36 -0.78 -3.04 15.39
N GLU A 37 -0.16 -2.04 14.78
CA GLU A 37 0.99 -2.15 13.88
C GLU A 37 2.15 -2.84 14.60
N ALA A 38 2.90 -3.67 13.89
CA ALA A 38 4.05 -4.34 14.48
C ALA A 38 5.26 -3.40 14.50
N ALA A 39 5.99 -3.37 15.62
CA ALA A 39 7.19 -2.55 15.73
C ALA A 39 8.30 -3.00 14.76
N ALA A 40 8.99 -2.03 14.16
CA ALA A 40 10.14 -2.27 13.30
C ALA A 40 11.33 -2.80 14.12
N SER A 41 12.02 -3.81 13.59
CA SER A 41 13.25 -4.38 14.16
C SER A 41 14.19 -4.82 13.04
N GLN A 42 15.49 -5.03 13.32
CA GLN A 42 16.46 -5.53 12.34
C GLN A 42 16.52 -4.72 11.03
N CYS A 43 17.25 -3.60 11.04
CA CYS A 43 17.32 -2.68 9.91
C CYS A 43 18.56 -2.89 9.04
N VAL A 44 18.39 -2.74 7.74
CA VAL A 44 19.43 -2.86 6.70
C VAL A 44 19.40 -1.61 5.82
N LYS A 45 20.58 -1.15 5.38
CA LYS A 45 20.75 -0.02 4.45
C LYS A 45 21.36 -0.52 3.14
N LYS A 46 20.56 -1.20 2.32
CA LYS A 46 21.00 -1.79 1.04
C LYS A 46 20.85 -0.81 -0.13
N PHE A 47 19.82 0.03 -0.08
CA PHE A 47 19.51 1.02 -1.11
C PHE A 47 19.86 2.42 -0.62
N GLU A 48 20.35 3.28 -1.51
CA GLU A 48 20.79 4.62 -1.15
C GLU A 48 19.63 5.46 -0.61
N GLY A 49 19.85 6.13 0.53
CA GLY A 49 18.83 6.98 1.15
C GLY A 49 17.68 6.24 1.85
N ILE A 50 17.65 4.89 1.83
CA ILE A 50 16.55 4.09 2.37
C ILE A 50 17.05 3.15 3.47
N THR A 51 16.34 3.14 4.60
CA THR A 51 16.54 2.17 5.68
C THR A 51 15.36 1.23 5.74
N SER A 52 15.62 -0.07 5.54
CA SER A 52 14.60 -1.11 5.53
C SER A 52 14.65 -1.93 6.80
N CYS A 53 13.56 -2.01 7.56
CA CYS A 53 13.47 -2.74 8.82
C CYS A 53 12.38 -3.81 8.76
N ALA A 54 12.59 -4.96 9.38
CA ALA A 54 11.58 -6.00 9.48
C ALA A 54 10.38 -5.55 10.34
N LEU A 55 9.18 -5.88 9.89
CA LEU A 55 7.92 -5.70 10.63
C LEU A 55 7.40 -7.04 11.14
N GLY A 56 6.85 -7.06 12.35
CA GLY A 56 6.25 -8.26 12.92
C GLY A 56 7.30 -9.33 13.23
N ARG A 57 7.08 -10.53 12.71
CA ARG A 57 8.02 -11.65 12.83
C ARG A 57 8.87 -11.84 11.57
N ALA A 58 8.75 -10.92 10.62
CA ALA A 58 9.55 -10.97 9.42
C ALA A 58 11.04 -10.87 9.75
N LYS A 59 11.88 -11.29 8.81
CA LYS A 59 13.31 -11.03 8.83
C LYS A 59 13.69 -10.36 7.53
N VAL A 60 14.63 -9.42 7.60
CA VAL A 60 15.16 -8.70 6.45
C VAL A 60 16.66 -8.96 6.39
N ASP A 61 17.10 -9.58 5.29
CA ASP A 61 18.50 -9.93 5.06
C ASP A 61 19.00 -9.31 3.75
N ALA A 62 20.18 -8.70 3.77
CA ALA A 62 20.86 -8.30 2.56
C ALA A 62 21.36 -9.54 1.80
N VAL A 63 20.94 -9.68 0.55
CA VAL A 63 21.38 -10.74 -0.35
C VAL A 63 22.06 -10.14 -1.59
N ALA A 64 22.64 -10.99 -2.44
CA ALA A 64 23.28 -10.55 -3.68
C ALA A 64 22.29 -9.77 -4.56
N ASP A 65 21.08 -10.30 -4.72
CA ASP A 65 20.03 -9.79 -5.61
C ASP A 65 19.15 -8.68 -4.99
N GLY A 66 19.45 -8.20 -3.77
CA GLY A 66 18.67 -7.16 -3.10
C GLY A 66 18.47 -7.37 -1.60
N LEU A 67 17.24 -7.21 -1.12
CA LEU A 67 16.80 -7.50 0.24
C LEU A 67 15.79 -8.65 0.24
N ALA A 68 16.13 -9.75 0.91
CA ALA A 68 15.20 -10.86 1.12
C ALA A 68 14.36 -10.59 2.37
N VAL A 69 13.05 -10.75 2.26
CA VAL A 69 12.08 -10.64 3.36
C VAL A 69 11.44 -12.01 3.57
N SER A 70 11.63 -12.57 4.76
CA SER A 70 11.15 -13.91 5.12
C SER A 70 10.24 -13.89 6.34
N ASN A 71 9.65 -15.05 6.69
CA ASN A 71 8.66 -15.21 7.76
C ASN A 71 7.37 -14.38 7.57
N LEU A 72 6.96 -14.21 6.31
CA LEU A 72 5.76 -13.48 5.89
C LEU A 72 4.50 -14.35 6.02
N THR A 73 4.06 -14.59 7.27
CA THR A 73 3.00 -15.57 7.55
C THR A 73 1.67 -14.93 7.97
N THR A 74 1.68 -13.64 8.30
CA THR A 74 0.49 -12.87 8.70
C THR A 74 0.51 -11.49 8.04
N GLN A 75 -0.63 -10.82 8.02
CA GLN A 75 -0.75 -9.46 7.47
C GLN A 75 0.00 -8.38 8.27
N LYS A 76 0.67 -8.75 9.37
CA LYS A 76 1.54 -7.85 10.15
C LYS A 76 3.02 -8.06 9.85
N ASP A 77 3.38 -9.18 9.23
CA ASP A 77 4.75 -9.50 8.89
C ASP A 77 5.12 -8.75 7.60
N GLY A 78 6.32 -8.16 7.55
CA GLY A 78 6.66 -7.29 6.43
C GLY A 78 8.02 -6.62 6.54
N VAL A 79 8.16 -5.55 5.77
CA VAL A 79 9.31 -4.65 5.80
C VAL A 79 8.82 -3.21 5.73
N SER A 80 9.41 -2.34 6.55
CA SER A 80 9.22 -0.90 6.48
C SER A 80 10.43 -0.29 5.83
N SER A 81 10.23 0.46 4.75
CA SER A 81 11.27 1.25 4.08
C SER A 81 11.08 2.71 4.46
N SER A 82 12.07 3.28 5.14
CA SER A 82 12.04 4.65 5.66
C SER A 82 13.12 5.52 5.01
N PHE A 83 12.82 6.79 4.80
CA PHE A 83 13.68 7.80 4.20
C PHE A 83 13.31 9.20 4.72
N THR A 84 14.20 10.18 4.54
CA THR A 84 13.98 11.54 5.08
C THR A 84 12.73 12.20 4.51
N GLN A 85 12.58 12.13 3.18
CA GLN A 85 11.40 12.59 2.43
C GLN A 85 11.50 12.08 0.99
N ALA A 86 10.37 11.92 0.33
CA ALA A 86 10.28 11.65 -1.09
C ALA A 86 9.00 12.26 -1.68
N VAL A 87 9.04 12.58 -2.98
CA VAL A 87 7.85 12.88 -3.81
C VAL A 87 7.52 11.73 -4.76
N LYS A 88 8.48 10.83 -4.97
CA LYS A 88 8.32 9.59 -5.73
C LYS A 88 9.06 8.44 -5.06
N TRP A 89 8.49 7.24 -5.08
CA TRP A 89 9.12 5.99 -4.65
C TRP A 89 8.89 4.92 -5.70
N GLU A 90 9.95 4.19 -6.02
CA GLU A 90 9.90 3.08 -6.98
C GLU A 90 10.51 1.84 -6.36
N GLN A 91 9.82 0.70 -6.47
CA GLN A 91 10.32 -0.58 -6.00
C GLN A 91 10.15 -1.67 -7.04
N ARG A 92 11.21 -2.44 -7.29
CA ARG A 92 11.15 -3.70 -8.04
C ARG A 92 11.18 -4.87 -7.09
N VAL A 93 10.18 -5.75 -7.18
CA VAL A 93 10.12 -6.96 -6.36
C VAL A 93 10.04 -8.23 -7.19
N ALA A 94 10.59 -9.31 -6.61
CA ALA A 94 10.26 -10.68 -6.97
C ALA A 94 9.49 -11.30 -5.80
N THR A 95 8.32 -11.87 -6.05
CA THR A 95 7.44 -12.36 -5.00
C THR A 95 6.78 -13.68 -5.37
N ARG A 96 6.62 -14.57 -4.40
CA ARG A 96 5.84 -15.79 -4.55
C ARG A 96 4.64 -15.76 -3.63
N LEU A 97 3.53 -15.26 -4.18
CA LEU A 97 2.25 -15.21 -3.51
C LEU A 97 1.59 -16.58 -3.61
N GLY A 98 1.51 -17.32 -2.49
CA GLY A 98 0.76 -18.57 -2.44
C GLY A 98 -0.75 -18.34 -2.68
N ALA A 99 -1.56 -19.40 -2.68
CA ALA A 99 -3.00 -19.30 -2.96
C ALA A 99 -3.80 -18.42 -1.97
N GLN A 100 -3.29 -18.22 -0.75
CA GLN A 100 -3.83 -17.28 0.25
C GLN A 100 -2.91 -16.06 0.47
N GLY A 101 -1.90 -15.92 -0.38
CA GLY A 101 -0.91 -14.85 -0.29
C GLY A 101 -1.48 -13.51 -0.73
N GLY A 102 -0.74 -12.45 -0.46
CA GLY A 102 -1.10 -11.09 -0.80
C GLY A 102 -0.22 -10.11 -0.08
N TYR A 103 -0.21 -8.86 -0.51
CA TYR A 103 0.53 -7.81 0.16
C TYR A 103 -0.24 -6.50 0.18
N GLN A 104 0.13 -5.64 1.11
CA GLN A 104 -0.35 -4.28 1.22
C GLN A 104 0.86 -3.35 1.30
N LEU A 105 0.85 -2.33 0.47
CA LEU A 105 1.74 -1.18 0.59
C LEU A 105 1.01 -0.08 1.35
N SER A 106 1.71 0.60 2.25
CA SER A 106 1.19 1.75 2.99
C SER A 106 2.20 2.88 2.91
N ALA A 107 1.88 3.95 2.19
CA ALA A 107 2.67 5.17 2.15
C ALA A 107 2.44 5.98 3.43
N ARG A 108 3.51 6.50 4.02
CA ARG A 108 3.47 7.24 5.28
C ARG A 108 4.14 8.59 5.21
N ASP A 109 3.57 9.55 5.94
CA ASP A 109 4.24 10.78 6.34
C ASP A 109 4.34 10.81 7.88
N GLY A 110 5.54 10.62 8.40
CA GLY A 110 5.76 10.30 9.81
C GLY A 110 5.00 9.05 10.23
N ASP A 111 4.16 9.18 11.26
CA ASP A 111 3.32 8.08 11.78
C ASP A 111 2.00 7.93 11.01
N GLN A 112 1.65 8.87 10.14
CA GLN A 112 0.37 8.88 9.44
C GLN A 112 0.45 8.07 8.14
N VAL A 113 -0.47 7.11 7.96
CA VAL A 113 -0.69 6.47 6.66
C VAL A 113 -1.46 7.43 5.75
N VAL A 114 -0.87 7.81 4.62
CA VAL A 114 -1.46 8.75 3.66
C VAL A 114 -2.21 8.04 2.53
N SER A 115 -1.73 6.85 2.15
CA SER A 115 -2.38 6.02 1.14
C SER A 115 -1.97 4.56 1.30
N THR A 116 -2.84 3.64 0.87
CA THR A 116 -2.53 2.21 0.82
C THR A 116 -2.84 1.64 -0.55
N LEU A 117 -2.16 0.54 -0.89
CA LEU A 117 -2.45 -0.29 -2.04
C LEU A 117 -2.45 -1.75 -1.61
N LYS A 118 -3.62 -2.39 -1.64
CA LYS A 118 -3.77 -3.81 -1.31
C LYS A 118 -3.85 -4.65 -2.56
N VAL A 119 -3.03 -5.70 -2.63
CA VAL A 119 -2.99 -6.66 -3.74
C VAL A 119 -3.25 -8.06 -3.19
N THR A 120 -4.34 -8.68 -3.64
CA THR A 120 -4.75 -10.02 -3.21
C THR A 120 -5.25 -10.84 -4.39
N PRO A 121 -5.10 -12.18 -4.38
CA PRO A 121 -5.77 -13.06 -5.32
C PRO A 121 -7.28 -12.82 -5.32
N GLY A 122 -7.88 -12.87 -6.51
CA GLY A 122 -9.33 -12.83 -6.67
C GLY A 122 -9.98 -14.19 -6.39
N ARG A 123 -11.32 -14.20 -6.37
CA ARG A 123 -12.10 -15.43 -6.12
C ARG A 123 -12.09 -16.37 -7.33
N GLU A 124 -12.00 -15.79 -8.53
CA GLU A 124 -11.92 -16.51 -9.79
C GLU A 124 -10.46 -16.83 -10.11
N ALA A 125 -10.24 -17.96 -10.77
CA ALA A 125 -8.91 -18.25 -11.29
C ALA A 125 -8.44 -17.07 -12.15
N ASN A 126 -7.15 -16.74 -12.08
CA ASN A 126 -6.50 -15.72 -12.91
C ASN A 126 -6.83 -14.27 -12.54
N THR A 127 -7.54 -14.02 -11.44
CA THR A 127 -7.93 -12.65 -11.06
C THR A 127 -7.09 -12.14 -9.90
N VAL A 128 -6.85 -10.84 -9.88
CA VAL A 128 -6.23 -10.13 -8.76
C VAL A 128 -7.11 -8.95 -8.42
N ASN A 129 -7.37 -8.80 -7.12
CA ASN A 129 -7.98 -7.61 -6.58
C ASN A 129 -6.87 -6.63 -6.21
N ILE A 130 -6.96 -5.44 -6.79
CA ILE A 130 -6.09 -4.32 -6.47
C ILE A 130 -6.97 -3.22 -5.90
N LEU A 131 -6.74 -2.85 -4.65
CA LEU A 131 -7.60 -1.93 -3.92
C LEU A 131 -6.73 -0.83 -3.31
N PRO A 132 -6.62 0.33 -3.98
CA PRO A 132 -6.02 1.51 -3.37
C PRO A 132 -7.00 2.16 -2.38
N THR A 133 -6.45 2.84 -1.38
CA THR A 133 -7.19 3.75 -0.50
C THR A 133 -6.38 5.04 -0.35
N PHE A 134 -7.06 6.17 -0.38
CA PHE A 134 -6.46 7.50 -0.30
C PHE A 134 -7.10 8.27 0.85
N THR A 135 -6.32 9.02 1.61
CA THR A 135 -6.78 9.71 2.82
C THR A 135 -6.94 11.23 2.66
N GLY A 136 -6.85 11.76 1.44
CA GLY A 136 -6.87 13.21 1.20
C GLY A 136 -8.22 13.88 1.50
N SER A 137 -9.26 13.11 1.81
CA SER A 137 -10.58 13.60 2.24
C SER A 137 -11.15 12.79 3.41
N PRO A 138 -11.94 13.41 4.31
CA PRO A 138 -12.66 12.69 5.35
C PRO A 138 -13.56 11.59 4.76
N GLY A 139 -13.40 10.35 5.21
CA GLY A 139 -14.12 9.18 4.67
C GLY A 139 -13.44 8.50 3.46
N GLY A 140 -12.29 9.03 3.02
CA GLY A 140 -11.52 8.53 1.88
C GLY A 140 -11.77 9.32 0.59
N SER A 141 -10.76 9.39 -0.27
CA SER A 141 -10.87 10.09 -1.56
C SER A 141 -11.32 9.15 -2.67
N ALA A 142 -12.15 9.67 -3.59
CA ALA A 142 -12.40 9.01 -4.86
C ALA A 142 -11.10 8.94 -5.68
N TYR A 143 -11.05 8.04 -6.66
CA TYR A 143 -9.92 7.96 -7.57
C TYR A 143 -10.36 7.53 -8.97
N ARG A 144 -9.47 7.78 -9.92
CA ARG A 144 -9.56 7.31 -11.30
C ARG A 144 -8.54 6.21 -11.54
N MET A 145 -8.95 5.18 -12.27
CA MET A 145 -8.06 4.15 -12.77
C MET A 145 -7.76 4.41 -14.25
N ASN A 146 -6.48 4.47 -14.62
CA ASN A 146 -6.01 4.59 -16.00
C ASN A 146 -5.24 3.32 -16.40
N ILE A 147 -5.51 2.78 -17.58
CA ILE A 147 -4.82 1.60 -18.13
C ILE A 147 -4.02 2.03 -19.35
N TYR A 148 -2.73 1.69 -19.39
CA TYR A 148 -1.83 2.01 -20.50
C TYR A 148 -1.28 0.75 -21.15
N ARG A 149 -0.89 0.87 -22.41
CA ARG A 149 -0.13 -0.14 -23.16
C ARG A 149 1.00 0.56 -23.91
N GLY A 150 2.24 0.20 -23.64
CA GLY A 150 3.42 0.86 -24.20
C GLY A 150 3.42 2.37 -23.95
N GLY A 151 2.93 2.80 -22.77
CA GLY A 151 2.78 4.21 -22.40
C GLY A 151 1.57 4.94 -23.00
N VAL A 152 0.75 4.29 -23.85
CA VAL A 152 -0.43 4.91 -24.46
C VAL A 152 -1.69 4.53 -23.68
N LEU A 153 -2.49 5.52 -23.29
CA LEU A 153 -3.76 5.32 -22.57
C LEU A 153 -4.74 4.49 -23.43
N GLN A 154 -5.19 3.36 -22.88
CA GLN A 154 -6.13 2.43 -23.52
C GLN A 154 -7.55 2.55 -22.98
N GLY A 155 -7.68 2.94 -21.71
CA GLY A 155 -8.96 3.09 -21.03
C GLY A 155 -8.82 3.77 -19.68
N SER A 156 -9.91 4.35 -19.21
CA SER A 156 -10.00 5.04 -17.93
C SER A 156 -11.37 4.78 -17.31
N SER A 157 -11.43 4.67 -15.98
CA SER A 157 -12.68 4.51 -15.24
C SER A 157 -12.66 5.27 -13.91
N PRO A 158 -13.73 6.00 -13.55
CA PRO A 158 -13.91 6.47 -12.18
C PRO A 158 -14.32 5.30 -11.27
N GLN A 159 -13.96 5.38 -9.98
CA GLN A 159 -14.54 4.49 -8.97
C GLN A 159 -16.07 4.60 -8.89
N PRO A 160 -16.79 3.52 -8.48
CA PRO A 160 -16.29 2.20 -8.06
C PRO A 160 -16.43 1.10 -9.13
N ALA A 161 -16.13 1.36 -10.40
CA ALA A 161 -16.25 0.33 -11.42
C ALA A 161 -15.17 -0.76 -11.24
N GLY A 162 -15.56 -1.90 -10.65
CA GLY A 162 -14.98 -3.24 -10.83
C GLY A 162 -13.44 -3.31 -10.78
N LEU A 163 -12.87 -3.27 -9.57
CA LEU A 163 -11.43 -3.32 -9.27
C LEU A 163 -10.73 -4.67 -9.53
N MET A 164 -11.22 -5.42 -10.50
CA MET A 164 -10.68 -6.74 -10.82
C MET A 164 -9.81 -6.64 -12.07
N ILE A 165 -8.49 -6.67 -11.86
CA ILE A 165 -7.57 -6.96 -12.96
C ILE A 165 -7.67 -8.45 -13.23
N THR A 166 -8.15 -8.78 -14.42
CA THR A 166 -8.25 -10.16 -14.88
C THR A 166 -7.04 -10.46 -15.73
N PHE A 167 -6.14 -11.31 -15.23
CA PHE A 167 -5.09 -11.86 -16.06
C PHE A 167 -5.73 -12.93 -16.95
N THR A 168 -5.35 -13.01 -18.21
CA THR A 168 -5.97 -13.90 -19.19
C THR A 168 -5.73 -15.38 -18.89
N ASN A 169 -4.76 -15.74 -18.03
CA ASN A 169 -4.69 -17.04 -17.36
C ASN A 169 -3.96 -17.00 -15.99
N TRP A 170 -4.27 -17.94 -15.08
CA TRP A 170 -3.78 -18.02 -13.68
C TRP A 170 -2.31 -18.38 -13.60
N ARG A 171 -1.89 -19.19 -14.58
CA ARG A 171 -0.49 -19.45 -14.81
C ARG A 171 0.23 -18.18 -15.21
N ASP A 172 -0.39 -17.18 -15.82
CA ASP A 172 0.23 -15.93 -16.23
C ASP A 172 0.23 -14.92 -15.09
N PHE A 173 -0.74 -14.91 -14.18
CA PHE A 173 -0.60 -14.19 -12.91
C PHE A 173 0.47 -14.82 -12.01
N LEU A 174 0.47 -16.14 -11.84
CA LEU A 174 1.56 -16.82 -11.14
C LEU A 174 2.87 -16.74 -11.91
N ARG A 175 2.93 -16.69 -13.23
CA ARG A 175 4.18 -16.43 -13.96
C ARG A 175 4.54 -14.94 -13.94
N TRP A 176 3.59 -14.06 -13.77
CA TRP A 176 3.82 -12.63 -13.62
C TRP A 176 4.38 -12.33 -12.21
N ALA A 177 3.83 -12.94 -11.17
CA ALA A 177 4.35 -12.88 -9.81
C ALA A 177 5.58 -13.79 -9.60
N GLU A 178 5.49 -15.09 -9.95
CA GLU A 178 6.53 -16.13 -9.76
C GLU A 178 7.59 -16.25 -10.87
N MET A 179 7.37 -15.83 -12.14
CA MET A 179 8.39 -15.91 -13.23
C MET A 179 8.92 -14.57 -13.74
N ASN A 180 8.24 -13.45 -13.46
CA ASN A 180 8.73 -12.13 -13.82
C ASN A 180 9.23 -11.45 -12.55
N HIS A 181 10.51 -11.61 -12.36
CA HIS A 181 11.34 -11.04 -11.32
C HIS A 181 11.32 -9.50 -11.19
N HIS A 182 10.39 -8.80 -11.87
CA HIS A 182 10.34 -7.36 -11.99
C HIS A 182 8.88 -6.92 -11.98
N PHE A 183 8.42 -6.53 -10.80
CA PHE A 183 7.18 -5.80 -10.63
C PHE A 183 7.49 -4.44 -10.05
N LEU A 184 7.21 -3.39 -10.82
CA LEU A 184 7.45 -1.99 -10.47
C LEU A 184 6.20 -1.44 -9.80
N ASN A 185 6.34 -1.03 -8.54
CA ASN A 185 5.36 -0.19 -7.88
C ASN A 185 5.89 1.23 -7.80
N ASP A 186 5.07 2.19 -8.21
CA ASP A 186 5.32 3.62 -8.11
C ASP A 186 4.34 4.23 -7.12
N PHE A 187 4.85 5.09 -6.24
CA PHE A 187 4.02 6.02 -5.48
C PHE A 187 4.50 7.45 -5.74
N ASP A 188 3.60 8.32 -6.19
CA ASP A 188 3.92 9.68 -6.63
C ASP A 188 2.87 10.69 -6.13
N ILE A 189 3.31 11.91 -5.81
CA ILE A 189 2.49 13.01 -5.30
C ILE A 189 2.53 14.25 -6.23
N ASP A 190 3.54 14.36 -7.10
CA ASP A 190 3.78 15.56 -7.92
C ASP A 190 3.47 15.36 -9.42
N GLY A 191 2.94 14.20 -9.79
CA GLY A 191 2.53 13.90 -11.16
C GLY A 191 3.72 13.73 -12.12
N LEU A 192 4.84 13.23 -11.61
CA LEU A 192 5.99 12.77 -12.39
C LEU A 192 5.69 11.48 -13.17
N SER A 193 4.57 10.81 -12.86
CA SER A 193 4.06 9.68 -13.63
C SER A 193 3.65 10.08 -15.05
N THR A 194 3.86 9.18 -16.01
CA THR A 194 3.72 9.45 -17.46
C THR A 194 2.30 9.78 -17.94
N GLY A 195 1.30 9.81 -17.05
CA GLY A 195 -0.11 10.00 -17.41
C GLY A 195 -0.94 10.88 -16.47
N SER A 196 -0.34 11.52 -15.48
CA SER A 196 -1.03 12.47 -14.61
C SER A 196 -0.98 13.88 -15.23
N ALA A 197 -2.16 14.47 -15.48
CA ALA A 197 -2.25 15.85 -15.95
C ALA A 197 -1.75 16.82 -14.85
N GLU A 198 -1.19 17.97 -15.23
CA GLU A 198 -0.73 19.05 -14.32
C GLU A 198 -1.78 19.49 -13.28
N THR A 199 -3.06 19.18 -13.51
CA THR A 199 -4.16 19.46 -12.57
C THR A 199 -4.21 18.52 -11.35
N ASN A 200 -3.34 17.51 -11.25
CA ASN A 200 -3.33 16.53 -10.15
C ASN A 200 -2.15 16.70 -9.19
N VAL A 201 -1.50 17.87 -9.18
CA VAL A 201 -0.41 18.16 -8.22
C VAL A 201 -0.94 18.05 -6.79
N GLY A 202 -0.28 17.22 -5.97
CA GLY A 202 -0.69 16.91 -4.60
C GLY A 202 -1.59 15.67 -4.46
N ALA A 203 -1.98 15.03 -5.57
CA ALA A 203 -2.72 13.79 -5.57
C ALA A 203 -1.79 12.60 -5.35
N CYS A 204 -2.18 11.66 -4.48
CA CYS A 204 -1.47 10.38 -4.40
C CYS A 204 -1.75 9.53 -5.65
N VAL A 205 -0.71 8.92 -6.19
CA VAL A 205 -0.78 7.98 -7.31
C VAL A 205 -0.14 6.67 -6.93
N TRP A 206 -0.84 5.55 -7.15
CA TRP A 206 -0.22 4.23 -7.20
C TRP A 206 -0.14 3.78 -8.65
N ARG A 207 1.05 3.34 -9.09
CA ARG A 207 1.22 2.72 -10.41
C ARG A 207 1.82 1.33 -10.27
N LEU A 208 1.32 0.44 -11.11
CA LEU A 208 1.77 -0.94 -11.18
C LEU A 208 2.13 -1.24 -12.64
N ASP A 209 3.37 -1.62 -12.89
CA ASP A 209 3.84 -1.99 -14.24
C ASP A 209 4.22 -3.46 -14.34
N SER A 210 3.93 -4.02 -15.51
CA SER A 210 4.35 -5.34 -15.94
C SER A 210 5.41 -5.19 -17.04
N GLU A 211 6.69 -5.39 -16.73
CA GLU A 211 7.77 -5.14 -17.70
C GLU A 211 7.71 -6.04 -18.96
N LYS A 212 7.12 -7.24 -18.87
CA LYS A 212 7.21 -8.26 -19.94
C LYS A 212 5.87 -8.84 -20.38
N ASN A 213 4.77 -8.53 -19.71
CA ASN A 213 3.46 -9.12 -19.99
C ASN A 213 2.37 -8.05 -20.04
N THR A 214 1.28 -8.39 -20.71
CA THR A 214 0.04 -7.63 -20.64
C THR A 214 -0.97 -8.28 -19.71
N PHE A 215 -1.87 -7.48 -19.16
CA PHE A 215 -3.06 -7.91 -18.42
C PHE A 215 -4.32 -7.35 -19.08
N THR A 216 -5.49 -7.84 -18.66
CA THR A 216 -6.77 -7.30 -19.09
C THR A 216 -7.57 -6.76 -17.90
N VAL A 217 -8.32 -5.68 -18.12
CA VAL A 217 -9.20 -5.08 -17.12
C VAL A 217 -10.57 -4.90 -17.77
N ASP A 218 -11.64 -5.28 -17.07
CA ASP A 218 -12.97 -4.91 -17.50
C ASP A 218 -13.26 -3.46 -17.09
N ILE A 219 -13.51 -2.61 -18.07
CA ILE A 219 -13.94 -1.23 -17.86
C ILE A 219 -15.34 -1.10 -18.47
N ASN A 220 -16.35 -1.09 -17.60
CA ASN A 220 -17.76 -0.93 -17.98
C ASN A 220 -18.23 -1.97 -19.00
N GLY A 221 -17.87 -3.25 -18.79
CA GLY A 221 -18.23 -4.36 -19.69
C GLY A 221 -17.35 -4.48 -20.94
N LYS A 222 -16.31 -3.64 -21.05
CA LYS A 222 -15.32 -3.70 -22.12
C LYS A 222 -13.98 -4.17 -21.57
N SER A 223 -13.47 -5.27 -22.12
CA SER A 223 -12.10 -5.71 -21.86
C SER A 223 -11.08 -4.76 -22.49
N VAL A 224 -10.19 -4.21 -21.66
CA VAL A 224 -9.08 -3.34 -22.03
C VAL A 224 -7.77 -4.05 -21.72
N THR A 225 -6.86 -4.12 -22.69
CA THR A 225 -5.53 -4.73 -22.51
C THR A 225 -4.50 -3.65 -22.17
N GLY A 226 -3.69 -3.87 -21.13
CA GLY A 226 -2.61 -2.96 -20.73
C GLY A 226 -1.36 -3.68 -20.23
N ASP A 227 -0.30 -2.92 -20.03
CA ASP A 227 0.94 -3.33 -19.33
C ASP A 227 1.25 -2.45 -18.11
N SER A 228 0.48 -1.37 -17.92
CA SER A 228 0.58 -0.47 -16.77
C SER A 228 -0.81 0.00 -16.33
N VAL A 229 -1.01 0.11 -15.01
CA VAL A 229 -2.21 0.68 -14.40
C VAL A 229 -1.83 1.76 -13.40
N GLU A 230 -2.52 2.88 -13.44
CA GLU A 230 -2.41 3.96 -12.47
C GLU A 230 -3.74 4.13 -11.72
N PHE A 231 -3.65 4.32 -10.41
CA PHE A 231 -4.74 4.75 -9.54
C PHE A 231 -4.40 6.13 -9.03
N ILE A 232 -5.18 7.12 -9.46
CA ILE A 232 -4.91 8.54 -9.22
C ILE A 232 -6.01 9.09 -8.31
N GLU A 233 -5.64 9.55 -7.13
CA GLU A 233 -6.53 10.24 -6.21
C GLU A 233 -7.20 11.45 -6.89
N THR A 234 -8.50 11.59 -6.68
CA THR A 234 -9.22 12.81 -7.02
C THR A 234 -9.16 13.75 -5.83
N VAL A 235 -8.33 14.79 -5.92
CA VAL A 235 -8.20 15.81 -4.89
C VAL A 235 -9.44 16.70 -4.90
N ALA A 236 -10.19 16.73 -3.78
CA ALA A 236 -11.35 17.59 -3.62
C ALA A 236 -10.93 19.04 -3.31
N ASP A 237 -11.82 20.00 -3.61
CA ASP A 237 -11.60 21.39 -3.23
C ASP A 237 -11.41 21.52 -1.71
N GLY A 238 -10.30 22.12 -1.30
CA GLY A 238 -9.93 22.29 0.11
C GLY A 238 -9.24 21.09 0.76
N ALA A 239 -8.97 20.01 0.02
CA ALA A 239 -8.12 18.92 0.49
C ALA A 239 -6.67 19.41 0.72
N TYR A 240 -6.02 18.89 1.76
CA TYR A 240 -4.62 19.20 2.05
C TYR A 240 -3.74 18.51 1.01
N PRO A 241 -2.95 19.24 0.19
CA PRO A 241 -2.10 18.59 -0.79
C PRO A 241 -0.98 17.87 -0.04
N TYR A 242 -0.80 16.58 -0.32
CA TYR A 242 0.42 15.90 0.05
C TYR A 242 1.58 16.59 -0.66
N ARG A 243 2.72 16.72 0.01
CA ARG A 243 3.94 17.34 -0.57
C ARG A 243 5.15 16.44 -0.51
N HIS A 244 5.08 15.42 0.33
CA HIS A 244 6.10 14.41 0.50
C HIS A 244 5.51 13.26 1.32
N PHE A 245 6.29 12.21 1.44
CA PHE A 245 6.11 11.08 2.33
C PHE A 245 7.49 10.65 2.84
N THR A 246 7.55 9.88 3.91
CA THR A 246 8.77 9.50 4.63
C THR A 246 8.96 7.99 4.73
N GLY A 247 8.00 7.19 4.26
CA GLY A 247 8.18 5.74 4.22
C GLY A 247 7.11 5.00 3.45
N ILE A 248 7.44 3.75 3.12
CA ILE A 248 6.53 2.74 2.60
C ILE A 248 6.64 1.49 3.47
N ASP A 249 5.53 1.07 4.05
CA ASP A 249 5.42 -0.25 4.66
C ASP A 249 4.90 -1.25 3.65
N THR A 250 5.57 -2.40 3.57
CA THR A 250 5.08 -3.58 2.87
C THR A 250 4.73 -4.65 3.88
N ASN A 251 3.45 -4.97 4.02
CA ASN A 251 2.99 -6.12 4.78
C ASN A 251 2.56 -7.23 3.83
N ALA A 252 2.96 -8.48 4.09
CA ALA A 252 2.73 -9.56 3.15
C ALA A 252 2.48 -10.91 3.82
N ILE A 253 1.66 -11.73 3.15
CA ILE A 253 1.62 -13.17 3.31
C ILE A 253 2.20 -13.75 2.02
N ALA A 254 3.42 -14.28 2.08
CA ALA A 254 4.14 -14.75 0.90
C ALA A 254 5.11 -15.88 1.26
N GLY A 255 5.34 -16.79 0.31
CA GLY A 255 6.39 -17.80 0.47
C GLY A 255 7.79 -17.19 0.30
N GLU A 256 7.91 -16.23 -0.62
CA GLU A 256 9.14 -15.50 -0.91
C GLU A 256 8.80 -14.04 -1.24
N TYR A 257 9.62 -13.09 -0.77
CA TYR A 257 9.55 -11.69 -1.15
C TYR A 257 10.96 -11.10 -1.17
N THR A 258 11.43 -10.66 -2.34
CA THR A 258 12.75 -10.05 -2.50
C THR A 258 12.61 -8.70 -3.15
N ILE A 259 13.01 -7.63 -2.45
CA ILE A 259 13.13 -6.29 -3.01
C ILE A 259 14.46 -6.25 -3.76
N ARG A 260 14.41 -6.12 -5.09
CA ARG A 260 15.60 -6.12 -5.96
C ARG A 260 16.20 -4.75 -6.12
N SER A 261 15.34 -3.74 -6.24
CA SER A 261 15.73 -2.34 -6.26
C SER A 261 14.68 -1.51 -5.56
N GLU A 262 15.13 -0.45 -4.92
CA GLU A 262 14.27 0.56 -4.32
C GLU A 262 14.94 1.92 -4.51
N SER A 263 14.17 2.94 -4.85
CA SER A 263 14.67 4.29 -5.05
C SER A 263 13.62 5.33 -4.70
N ILE A 264 14.09 6.52 -4.35
CA ILE A 264 13.25 7.68 -4.08
C ILE A 264 13.67 8.86 -4.94
N THR A 265 12.72 9.71 -5.29
CA THR A 265 12.98 11.07 -5.77
C THR A 265 12.65 12.04 -4.65
N GLN A 266 13.60 12.90 -4.29
CA GLN A 266 13.39 13.95 -3.31
C GLN A 266 12.74 15.17 -3.96
N PRO A 267 11.95 15.97 -3.21
CA PRO A 267 11.40 17.22 -3.72
C PRO A 267 12.53 18.15 -4.20
N THR A 268 12.42 18.70 -5.42
CA THR A 268 13.36 19.70 -5.91
C THR A 268 13.15 21.03 -5.18
N GLY A 269 14.18 21.58 -4.54
CA GLY A 269 14.11 22.90 -3.89
C GLY A 269 14.80 23.04 -2.53
N LEU A 270 15.40 21.99 -1.98
CA LEU A 270 16.22 22.09 -0.78
C LEU A 270 17.68 22.41 -1.12
N LYS A 271 18.00 23.70 -1.08
CA LYS A 271 19.31 24.19 -0.69
C LYS A 271 19.21 24.79 0.70
#